data_AF-W2WWD0-F1
#
_entry.id   AF-W2WWD0-F1
#
_cell.length_a   1.000
_cell.length_b   1.000
_cell.length_c   1.000
_cell.angle_alpha   90.00
_cell.angle_beta   90.00
_cell.angle_gamma   90.00
#
_symmetry.space_group_name_H-M   'P 1'
#
loop_
_entity.id
_entity.type
_entity.pdbx_description
1 polymer ?
#
loop_
_entity_poly.entity_id
_entity_poly.type
_entity_poly.pdbx_seq_one_letter_code
_entity_poly.pdbx_strand_id
1 'polypeptide(L)'
;MAMQSKKKFRCSPSVTSSSSDSSDSSSSSSSSSDSDDSDTYPTSTIPRFPPVPAPVYPEKVERALYSAKKKHRSDIDPEAWNREGFAGSNVCDLPLDESNPIKREHCSELSVKRFIDEYERPAVPLVIDGVPEADGWGALKHWSMKKLRKNYKRVQLKCGEDDYGKSIRMKFKYFVTYMNNQTDDSPLYIFDSTFDDHKDTKPLLDDYKVPKYFPEDLFSLVGEDRRPPYRWFLVGPKRSGTTLHLDPLGTSAWNTLIVGRKRWVLFPPHLPKNLVNGKKHIRGDEDDEAVNYFMDLLPRIKRANAPETLQCIEFMQYPGETVFIPGGWWHAVFNVDDTVAVTQNFCSSQNFPAVWRKTRSGRKRMAVKWLKKLETHNPELAALATELNQKDKFVMYSKESSSRSSSSSSHKRKKKSDRDELDETSRDHHSGKKKKKCC
;
A
#
# COMPACT_ATOMS: atom_id res chain seq x y z
N MET A 1 -13.71 -57.38 -26.40
CA MET A 1 -12.29 -56.99 -26.27
C MET A 1 -12.26 -55.87 -25.24
N ALA A 2 -11.84 -56.03 -23.97
CA ALA A 2 -10.68 -56.72 -23.38
C ALA A 2 -9.35 -56.10 -23.87
N MET A 3 -8.40 -55.66 -23.03
CA MET A 3 -8.26 -55.67 -21.55
C MET A 3 -8.07 -54.22 -21.03
N GLN A 4 -8.46 -53.77 -19.83
CA GLN A 4 -8.10 -54.17 -18.45
C GLN A 4 -6.59 -54.13 -18.11
N SER A 5 -6.22 -53.19 -17.24
CA SER A 5 -5.24 -53.42 -16.18
C SER A 5 -5.52 -52.49 -14.98
N LYS A 6 -5.50 -53.04 -13.77
CA LYS A 6 -5.56 -52.32 -12.49
C LYS A 6 -4.52 -52.95 -11.57
N LYS A 7 -3.76 -52.15 -10.82
CA LYS A 7 -3.06 -52.61 -9.61
C LYS A 7 -3.42 -51.75 -8.41
N LYS A 8 -4.03 -52.38 -7.41
CA LYS A 8 -4.02 -51.94 -6.02
C LYS A 8 -2.97 -52.78 -5.29
N PHE A 9 -2.39 -52.25 -4.22
CA PHE A 9 -1.90 -53.06 -3.10
C PHE A 9 -2.48 -52.52 -1.79
N ARG A 10 -2.45 -53.35 -0.74
CA ARG A 10 -3.07 -53.09 0.58
C ARG A 10 -1.98 -53.03 1.67
N CYS A 11 -2.33 -52.40 2.79
CA CYS A 11 -1.52 -52.30 4.01
C CYS A 11 -1.54 -53.60 4.84
N SER A 12 -0.82 -53.56 5.97
CA SER A 12 -1.10 -54.21 7.29
C SER A 12 0.08 -55.02 7.90
N PRO A 13 0.18 -55.15 9.26
CA PRO A 13 1.48 -55.00 9.94
C PRO A 13 1.82 -56.03 11.07
N SER A 14 3.03 -55.90 11.62
CA SER A 14 3.54 -56.48 12.90
C SER A 14 4.80 -55.67 13.32
N VAL A 15 5.12 -55.26 14.56
CA VAL A 15 4.75 -55.61 15.97
C VAL A 15 5.48 -56.84 16.55
N THR A 16 6.59 -56.59 17.27
CA THR A 16 7.12 -57.24 18.52
C THR A 16 8.61 -56.81 18.73
N SER A 17 9.28 -57.03 19.87
CA SER A 17 9.16 -56.34 21.18
C SER A 17 10.08 -56.94 22.27
N SER A 18 11.15 -56.25 22.70
CA SER A 18 11.98 -56.49 23.92
C SER A 18 13.20 -55.53 23.90
N SER A 19 13.52 -54.65 24.89
CA SER A 19 13.99 -54.85 26.28
C SER A 19 15.30 -55.67 26.39
N SER A 20 16.34 -55.29 27.14
CA SER A 20 16.60 -54.19 28.12
C SER A 20 18.04 -53.61 27.88
N ASP A 21 18.69 -52.72 28.64
CA ASP A 21 18.64 -52.44 30.10
C ASP A 21 19.17 -51.05 30.53
N SER A 22 18.99 -50.82 31.83
CA SER A 22 19.43 -49.75 32.74
C SER A 22 20.96 -49.47 32.73
N SER A 23 21.51 -48.37 33.24
CA SER A 23 20.98 -47.21 33.99
C SER A 23 21.71 -45.91 33.52
N ASP A 24 21.91 -44.76 34.20
CA ASP A 24 21.84 -44.37 35.62
C ASP A 24 21.56 -42.84 35.83
N SER A 25 21.94 -42.33 37.01
CA SER A 25 21.69 -41.04 37.64
C SER A 25 22.54 -39.84 37.18
N SER A 26 21.95 -38.64 37.21
CA SER A 26 22.29 -37.60 38.19
C SER A 26 21.40 -36.36 38.04
N SER A 27 21.16 -35.64 39.14
CA SER A 27 20.29 -34.47 39.20
C SER A 27 21.07 -33.17 39.41
N SER A 28 20.75 -32.12 38.67
CA SER A 28 21.18 -30.76 38.96
C SER A 28 20.09 -29.75 38.59
N SER A 29 19.52 -29.10 39.60
CA SER A 29 18.60 -27.98 39.45
C SER A 29 19.36 -26.66 39.51
N SER A 30 19.46 -25.94 38.40
CA SER A 30 20.13 -24.63 38.33
C SER A 30 19.15 -23.51 37.96
N SER A 31 18.68 -22.79 38.96
CA SER A 31 17.94 -21.54 38.78
C SER A 31 18.89 -20.42 38.36
N SER A 32 18.62 -19.78 37.23
CA SER A 32 19.19 -18.49 36.82
C SER A 32 18.03 -17.65 36.27
N SER A 33 17.46 -16.74 37.05
CA SER A 33 17.97 -15.39 37.36
C SER A 33 17.81 -14.44 36.17
N ASP A 34 16.69 -13.71 36.17
CA ASP A 34 16.43 -12.63 35.22
C ASP A 34 17.59 -11.64 35.18
N SER A 35 18.03 -11.30 33.97
CA SER A 35 19.05 -10.28 33.72
C SER A 35 18.42 -9.17 32.88
N ASP A 36 18.47 -7.93 33.39
CA ASP A 36 18.06 -6.75 32.62
C ASP A 36 19.06 -6.47 31.49
N ASP A 37 18.80 -7.03 30.31
CA ASP A 37 19.51 -6.67 29.08
C ASP A 37 19.17 -5.21 28.71
N SER A 38 19.95 -4.30 29.29
CA SER A 38 19.99 -2.87 29.01
C SER A 38 20.74 -2.61 27.70
N ASP A 39 20.19 -3.22 26.65
CA ASP A 39 20.79 -3.49 25.34
C ASP A 39 21.10 -2.18 24.58
N THR A 40 22.26 -1.59 24.89
CA THR A 40 22.72 -0.30 24.36
C THR A 40 23.43 -0.54 23.03
N TYR A 41 22.65 -0.87 22.00
CA TYR A 41 23.16 -1.20 20.65
C TYR A 41 24.12 -0.12 20.13
N PRO A 42 25.41 -0.44 19.89
CA PRO A 42 26.27 0.42 19.09
C PRO A 42 25.78 0.40 17.64
N THR A 43 25.79 1.54 16.97
CA THR A 43 25.47 1.63 15.54
C THR A 43 26.55 0.93 14.72
N SER A 44 26.32 -0.36 14.40
CA SER A 44 27.22 -1.16 13.58
C SER A 44 27.50 -0.49 12.25
N THR A 45 28.78 -0.25 11.95
CA THR A 45 29.24 0.18 10.62
C THR A 45 29.30 -0.98 9.61
N ILE A 46 29.05 -2.21 10.06
CA ILE A 46 28.95 -3.40 9.22
C ILE A 46 27.47 -3.59 8.83
N PRO A 47 27.13 -3.63 7.52
CA PRO A 47 25.79 -3.92 7.05
C PRO A 47 25.28 -5.28 7.55
N ARG A 48 23.96 -5.36 7.76
CA ARG A 48 23.27 -6.55 8.29
C ARG A 48 23.33 -7.76 7.35
N PHE A 49 23.48 -7.51 6.05
CA PHE A 49 23.61 -8.53 5.00
C PHE A 49 24.86 -8.27 4.14
N PRO A 50 25.37 -9.26 3.37
CA PRO A 50 26.58 -9.10 2.57
C PRO A 50 26.52 -7.88 1.64
N PRO A 51 27.51 -6.96 1.68
CA PRO A 51 27.44 -5.72 0.93
C PRO A 51 27.57 -5.97 -0.58
N VAL A 52 26.61 -5.46 -1.35
CA VAL A 52 26.70 -5.42 -2.82
C VAL A 52 27.32 -4.08 -3.24
N PRO A 53 28.36 -4.06 -4.09
CA PRO A 53 29.02 -2.82 -4.53
C PRO A 53 28.04 -1.81 -5.14
N ALA A 54 28.18 -0.54 -4.79
CA ALA A 54 27.32 0.51 -5.31
C ALA A 54 27.47 0.66 -6.84
N PRO A 55 26.37 0.77 -7.60
CA PRO A 55 26.41 0.84 -9.06
C PRO A 55 26.94 2.19 -9.57
N VAL A 56 27.88 2.14 -10.51
CA VAL A 56 28.40 3.33 -11.19
C VAL A 56 27.39 3.80 -12.24
N TYR A 57 26.91 5.04 -12.11
CA TYR A 57 25.97 5.66 -13.03
C TYR A 57 26.65 6.69 -13.94
N PRO A 58 26.11 6.96 -15.14
CA PRO A 58 26.49 8.16 -15.89
C PRO A 58 26.12 9.41 -15.09
N GLU A 59 27.04 10.39 -15.01
CA GLU A 59 26.94 11.69 -14.32
C GLU A 59 25.53 12.35 -14.32
N LYS A 60 24.82 12.31 -15.45
CA LYS A 60 23.48 12.92 -15.61
C LYS A 60 22.32 12.10 -15.02
N VAL A 61 22.55 10.81 -14.74
CA VAL A 61 21.67 9.91 -13.98
C VAL A 61 22.01 10.04 -12.50
N GLU A 62 23.30 9.95 -12.16
CA GLU A 62 23.85 10.09 -10.80
C GLU A 62 23.38 11.39 -10.12
N ARG A 63 23.59 12.56 -10.75
CA ARG A 63 23.14 13.87 -10.23
C ARG A 63 21.62 13.93 -10.04
N ALA A 64 20.86 13.24 -10.89
CA ALA A 64 19.40 13.17 -10.77
C ALA A 64 18.97 12.25 -9.61
N LEU A 65 19.68 11.14 -9.39
CA LEU A 65 19.46 10.22 -8.27
C LEU A 65 19.83 10.87 -6.94
N TYR A 66 21.03 11.43 -6.80
CA TYR A 66 21.45 12.13 -5.58
C TYR A 66 20.45 13.21 -5.16
N SER A 67 19.99 14.03 -6.13
CA SER A 67 19.01 15.09 -5.88
C SER A 67 17.57 14.60 -5.62
N ALA A 68 17.23 13.38 -6.05
CA ALA A 68 15.95 12.74 -5.71
C ALA A 68 16.02 12.07 -4.33
N LYS A 69 17.06 11.25 -4.09
CA LYS A 69 17.36 10.59 -2.81
C LYS A 69 17.38 11.59 -1.66
N LYS A 70 18.21 12.65 -1.74
CA LYS A 70 18.36 13.62 -0.63
C LYS A 70 17.08 14.42 -0.33
N LYS A 71 16.16 14.52 -1.29
CA LYS A 71 14.84 15.15 -1.06
C LYS A 71 13.83 14.16 -0.48
N HIS A 72 13.88 12.89 -0.87
CA HIS A 72 12.90 11.88 -0.44
C HIS A 72 13.19 11.32 0.96
N ARG A 73 14.48 11.08 1.25
CA ARG A 73 15.00 10.73 2.57
C ARG A 73 16.05 11.77 2.94
N SER A 74 15.62 12.93 3.43
CA SER A 74 16.53 13.96 3.95
C SER A 74 17.33 13.45 5.16
N ASP A 75 16.72 12.51 5.89
CA ASP A 75 17.23 11.77 7.04
C ASP A 75 18.33 10.74 6.74
N ILE A 76 18.53 10.36 5.47
CA ILE A 76 19.60 9.45 5.06
C ILE A 76 20.56 10.20 4.12
N ASP A 77 21.85 9.87 4.15
CA ASP A 77 22.77 10.31 3.10
C ASP A 77 22.55 9.48 1.80
N PRO A 78 22.45 10.08 0.59
CA PRO A 78 22.22 9.34 -0.66
C PRO A 78 23.16 8.16 -0.92
N GLU A 79 24.37 8.17 -0.35
CA GLU A 79 25.34 7.07 -0.44
C GLU A 79 25.04 5.93 0.54
N ALA A 80 24.39 6.21 1.68
CA ALA A 80 24.01 5.25 2.73
C ALA A 80 22.62 4.59 2.53
N TRP A 81 22.10 4.59 1.29
CA TRP A 81 20.79 4.01 0.95
C TRP A 81 20.77 2.47 0.88
N ASN A 82 21.91 1.81 1.08
CA ASN A 82 22.10 0.36 1.12
C ASN A 82 22.73 -0.11 2.45
N ARG A 83 22.51 0.65 3.54
CA ARG A 83 23.10 0.45 4.87
C ARG A 83 22.72 -0.87 5.55
N GLU A 84 21.53 -1.41 5.28
CA GLU A 84 21.12 -2.74 5.76
C GLU A 84 21.73 -3.83 4.89
N GLY A 85 21.92 -3.55 3.60
CA GLY A 85 22.50 -4.48 2.63
C GLY A 85 21.47 -5.44 2.02
N PHE A 86 20.17 -5.11 2.05
CA PHE A 86 19.10 -6.00 1.55
C PHE A 86 19.26 -6.42 0.07
N ALA A 87 20.10 -5.73 -0.71
CA ALA A 87 20.48 -6.17 -2.05
C ALA A 87 21.27 -7.49 -2.09
N GLY A 88 21.99 -7.83 -1.00
CA GLY A 88 22.75 -9.06 -0.84
C GLY A 88 22.04 -10.17 -0.07
N SER A 89 20.72 -10.04 0.17
CA SER A 89 19.92 -11.02 0.91
C SER A 89 18.77 -11.62 0.08
N ASN A 90 18.17 -12.68 0.60
CA ASN A 90 17.03 -13.38 0.01
C ASN A 90 15.66 -12.76 0.40
N VAL A 91 15.61 -11.49 0.83
CA VAL A 91 14.41 -10.80 1.32
C VAL A 91 13.17 -10.94 0.42
N CYS A 92 13.35 -10.87 -0.90
CA CYS A 92 12.28 -11.00 -1.88
C CYS A 92 11.87 -12.43 -2.19
N ASP A 93 12.67 -13.39 -1.74
CA ASP A 93 12.58 -14.81 -2.06
C ASP A 93 12.26 -15.62 -0.78
N LEU A 94 11.87 -14.93 0.29
CA LEU A 94 11.33 -15.48 1.53
C LEU A 94 9.95 -16.15 1.34
N PRO A 95 9.64 -17.23 2.08
CA PRO A 95 8.37 -17.93 1.97
C PRO A 95 7.18 -17.05 2.40
N LEU A 96 6.01 -17.37 1.84
CA LEU A 96 4.71 -16.82 2.24
C LEU A 96 4.16 -17.55 3.48
N ASP A 97 3.24 -16.88 4.17
CA ASP A 97 2.38 -17.53 5.16
C ASP A 97 1.07 -17.99 4.48
N GLU A 98 0.96 -19.30 4.26
CA GLU A 98 -0.18 -19.92 3.58
C GLU A 98 -1.30 -20.36 4.53
N SER A 99 -1.23 -20.03 5.82
CA SER A 99 -2.21 -20.45 6.84
C SER A 99 -3.63 -19.91 6.63
N ASN A 100 -3.75 -18.79 5.90
CA ASN A 100 -5.01 -18.10 5.64
C ASN A 100 -4.96 -17.47 4.22
N PRO A 101 -5.15 -18.29 3.16
CA PRO A 101 -4.94 -17.87 1.79
C PRO A 101 -6.06 -16.94 1.28
N ILE A 102 -5.69 -15.96 0.45
CA ILE A 102 -6.70 -15.14 -0.24
C ILE A 102 -7.48 -15.98 -1.26
N LYS A 103 -8.79 -15.70 -1.38
CA LYS A 103 -9.63 -16.28 -2.43
C LYS A 103 -9.13 -15.84 -3.82
N ARG A 104 -9.26 -16.73 -4.79
CA ARG A 104 -8.98 -16.52 -6.22
C ARG A 104 -10.17 -16.95 -7.07
N GLU A 105 -10.49 -16.15 -8.07
CA GLU A 105 -11.54 -16.41 -9.06
C GLU A 105 -11.00 -16.03 -10.46
N HIS A 106 -11.31 -16.81 -11.50
CA HIS A 106 -10.99 -16.39 -12.88
C HIS A 106 -12.12 -15.52 -13.46
N CYS A 107 -11.78 -14.48 -14.21
CA CYS A 107 -12.75 -13.47 -14.65
C CYS A 107 -13.84 -13.97 -15.63
N SER A 108 -13.70 -15.18 -16.18
CA SER A 108 -14.74 -15.86 -16.97
C SER A 108 -15.84 -16.50 -16.12
N GLU A 109 -15.53 -16.86 -14.87
CA GLU A 109 -16.42 -17.60 -13.95
C GLU A 109 -17.05 -16.66 -12.90
N LEU A 110 -16.41 -15.53 -12.63
CA LEU A 110 -16.91 -14.48 -11.76
C LEU A 110 -17.75 -13.46 -12.55
N SER A 111 -19.08 -13.53 -12.39
CA SER A 111 -19.98 -12.48 -12.87
C SER A 111 -19.94 -11.24 -11.97
N VAL A 112 -20.32 -10.07 -12.50
CA VAL A 112 -20.36 -8.82 -11.71
C VAL A 112 -21.34 -8.93 -10.53
N LYS A 113 -22.48 -9.63 -10.70
CA LYS A 113 -23.42 -9.89 -9.60
C LYS A 113 -22.78 -10.75 -8.49
N ARG A 114 -22.10 -11.84 -8.86
CA ARG A 114 -21.33 -12.67 -7.90
C ARG A 114 -20.30 -11.83 -7.15
N PHE A 115 -19.51 -11.03 -7.87
CA PHE A 115 -18.52 -10.13 -7.26
C PHE A 115 -19.14 -9.19 -6.21
N ILE A 116 -20.25 -8.51 -6.55
CA ILE A 116 -20.91 -7.59 -5.61
C ILE A 116 -21.48 -8.32 -4.39
N ASP A 117 -22.15 -9.47 -4.60
CA ASP A 117 -22.83 -10.21 -3.54
C ASP A 117 -21.88 -10.97 -2.61
N GLU A 118 -20.82 -11.59 -3.16
CA GLU A 118 -19.91 -12.49 -2.44
C GLU A 118 -18.64 -11.80 -1.93
N TYR A 119 -18.28 -10.63 -2.48
CA TYR A 119 -17.00 -9.96 -2.19
C TYR A 119 -17.14 -8.47 -1.86
N GLU A 120 -17.75 -7.65 -2.71
CA GLU A 120 -17.78 -6.20 -2.49
C GLU A 120 -18.64 -5.81 -1.27
N ARG A 121 -19.91 -6.23 -1.25
CA ARG A 121 -20.86 -5.92 -0.18
C ARG A 121 -20.48 -6.53 1.18
N PRO A 122 -20.01 -7.79 1.29
CA PRO A 122 -19.47 -8.31 2.55
C PRO A 122 -18.05 -7.83 2.88
N ALA A 123 -17.45 -6.98 2.04
CA ALA A 123 -16.09 -6.43 2.20
C ALA A 123 -15.01 -7.51 2.37
N VAL A 124 -15.01 -8.52 1.49
CA VAL A 124 -14.04 -9.62 1.45
C VAL A 124 -13.00 -9.38 0.33
N PRO A 125 -11.69 -9.39 0.63
CA PRO A 125 -10.64 -9.27 -0.38
C PRO A 125 -10.65 -10.44 -1.38
N LEU A 126 -10.26 -10.15 -2.62
CA LEU A 126 -10.25 -11.12 -3.71
C LEU A 126 -9.10 -10.85 -4.67
N VAL A 127 -8.57 -11.91 -5.27
CA VAL A 127 -7.73 -11.82 -6.47
C VAL A 127 -8.51 -12.36 -7.67
N ILE A 128 -8.60 -11.56 -8.74
CA ILE A 128 -9.34 -11.88 -9.97
C ILE A 128 -8.35 -12.05 -11.11
N ASP A 129 -8.30 -13.24 -11.70
CA ASP A 129 -7.33 -13.57 -12.77
C ASP A 129 -7.89 -13.36 -14.19
N GLY A 130 -6.99 -13.12 -15.16
CA GLY A 130 -7.29 -12.99 -16.59
C GLY A 130 -7.98 -11.70 -17.04
N VAL A 131 -8.08 -10.68 -16.16
CA VAL A 131 -8.84 -9.45 -16.43
C VAL A 131 -8.26 -8.65 -17.62
N PRO A 132 -6.95 -8.36 -17.69
CA PRO A 132 -6.36 -7.67 -18.85
C PRO A 132 -6.56 -8.41 -20.17
N GLU A 133 -6.51 -9.74 -20.14
CA GLU A 133 -6.66 -10.62 -21.30
C GLU A 133 -8.10 -10.57 -21.83
N ALA A 134 -9.09 -10.74 -20.95
CA ALA A 134 -10.51 -10.74 -21.29
C ALA A 134 -11.00 -9.35 -21.78
N ASP A 135 -10.56 -8.28 -21.12
CA ASP A 135 -10.91 -6.90 -21.51
C ASP A 135 -10.05 -6.38 -22.69
N GLY A 136 -9.04 -7.15 -23.14
CA GLY A 136 -8.22 -6.85 -24.32
C GLY A 136 -7.27 -5.66 -24.15
N TRP A 137 -6.61 -5.54 -22.99
CA TRP A 137 -5.74 -4.41 -22.64
C TRP A 137 -4.51 -4.28 -23.55
N GLY A 138 -4.23 -3.06 -24.01
CA GLY A 138 -2.98 -2.72 -24.72
C GLY A 138 -1.73 -2.90 -23.84
N ALA A 139 -1.87 -2.75 -22.53
CA ALA A 139 -0.81 -2.88 -21.53
C ALA A 139 -0.03 -4.21 -21.66
N LEU A 140 -0.73 -5.34 -21.86
CA LEU A 140 -0.10 -6.65 -22.09
C LEU A 140 0.90 -6.64 -23.26
N LYS A 141 0.65 -5.81 -24.27
CA LYS A 141 1.50 -5.66 -25.45
C LYS A 141 2.51 -4.52 -25.29
N HIS A 142 2.19 -3.46 -24.55
CA HIS A 142 2.94 -2.20 -24.56
C HIS A 142 3.74 -1.89 -23.29
N TRP A 143 3.36 -2.45 -22.13
CA TRP A 143 3.93 -2.09 -20.82
C TRP A 143 5.17 -2.91 -20.41
N SER A 144 5.79 -3.63 -21.34
CA SER A 144 7.11 -4.20 -21.08
C SER A 144 8.16 -3.09 -20.94
N MET A 145 9.09 -3.25 -20.00
CA MET A 145 10.06 -2.21 -19.63
C MET A 145 10.84 -1.65 -20.84
N LYS A 146 11.16 -2.50 -21.83
CA LYS A 146 11.79 -2.14 -23.10
C LYS A 146 10.94 -1.18 -23.95
N LYS A 147 9.62 -1.40 -24.02
CA LYS A 147 8.68 -0.57 -24.79
C LYS A 147 8.37 0.74 -24.05
N LEU A 148 8.09 0.68 -22.75
CA LEU A 148 7.92 1.88 -21.91
C LEU A 148 9.16 2.78 -21.97
N ARG A 149 10.37 2.23 -21.80
CA ARG A 149 11.64 2.98 -21.87
C ARG A 149 11.89 3.56 -23.27
N LYS A 150 11.40 2.94 -24.35
CA LYS A 150 11.49 3.49 -25.71
C LYS A 150 10.57 4.70 -25.89
N ASN A 151 9.30 4.54 -25.52
CA ASN A 151 8.23 5.50 -25.81
C ASN A 151 8.33 6.71 -24.87
N TYR A 152 8.30 6.47 -23.55
CA TYR A 152 8.18 7.50 -22.52
C TYR A 152 9.54 8.07 -22.05
N LYS A 153 10.63 7.85 -22.79
CA LYS A 153 12.02 8.14 -22.38
C LYS A 153 12.32 9.56 -21.87
N ARG A 154 11.49 10.56 -22.19
CA ARG A 154 11.67 11.97 -21.79
C ARG A 154 10.71 12.46 -20.70
N VAL A 155 9.61 11.73 -20.43
CA VAL A 155 8.54 12.17 -19.51
C VAL A 155 9.02 12.15 -18.06
N GLN A 156 8.40 12.96 -17.20
CA GLN A 156 8.78 13.11 -15.79
C GLN A 156 7.70 12.59 -14.83
N LEU A 157 7.87 11.36 -14.35
CA LEU A 157 6.93 10.71 -13.43
C LEU A 157 7.33 10.97 -11.96
N LYS A 158 6.35 11.08 -11.06
CA LYS A 158 6.54 11.12 -9.60
C LYS A 158 7.22 9.82 -9.16
N CYS A 159 8.36 9.94 -8.48
CA CYS A 159 9.15 8.82 -7.94
C CYS A 159 9.48 8.99 -6.45
N GLY A 160 8.67 9.77 -5.73
CA GLY A 160 8.82 10.11 -4.31
C GLY A 160 8.18 11.47 -4.00
N GLU A 161 8.20 11.86 -2.72
CA GLU A 161 7.83 13.19 -2.22
C GLU A 161 8.86 13.68 -1.20
N ASP A 162 9.02 15.00 -1.04
CA ASP A 162 9.87 15.57 0.01
C ASP A 162 9.14 15.75 1.36
N ASP A 163 9.87 16.19 2.40
CA ASP A 163 9.33 16.42 3.75
C ASP A 163 8.13 17.38 3.83
N TYR A 164 7.87 18.14 2.76
CA TYR A 164 6.75 19.09 2.63
C TYR A 164 5.60 18.52 1.77
N GLY A 165 5.71 17.28 1.29
CA GLY A 165 4.73 16.64 0.41
C GLY A 165 4.80 17.10 -1.05
N LYS A 166 5.93 17.68 -1.48
CA LYS A 166 6.11 18.11 -2.88
C LYS A 166 6.64 16.95 -3.72
N SER A 167 5.97 16.67 -4.83
CA SER A 167 6.32 15.53 -5.68
C SER A 167 7.71 15.65 -6.30
N ILE A 168 8.56 14.65 -6.04
CA ILE A 168 9.86 14.48 -6.65
C ILE A 168 9.65 13.73 -7.97
N ARG A 169 10.09 14.31 -9.09
CA ARG A 169 9.90 13.73 -10.42
C ARG A 169 11.22 13.42 -11.11
N MET A 170 11.26 12.32 -11.87
CA MET A 170 12.45 11.90 -12.62
C MET A 170 12.11 11.55 -14.06
N LYS A 171 13.04 11.84 -14.98
CA LYS A 171 12.92 11.42 -16.39
C LYS A 171 12.93 9.91 -16.49
N PHE A 172 11.92 9.29 -17.10
CA PHE A 172 11.73 7.84 -17.05
C PHE A 172 12.96 7.03 -17.51
N LYS A 173 13.71 7.49 -18.52
CA LYS A 173 14.96 6.83 -18.96
C LYS A 173 16.06 6.77 -17.87
N TYR A 174 16.07 7.69 -16.91
CA TYR A 174 17.00 7.69 -15.78
C TYR A 174 16.51 6.73 -14.72
N PHE A 175 15.21 6.75 -14.40
CA PHE A 175 14.58 5.82 -13.46
C PHE A 175 14.76 4.35 -13.89
N VAL A 176 14.59 4.03 -15.18
CA VAL A 176 14.84 2.66 -15.68
C VAL A 176 16.35 2.33 -15.73
N THR A 177 17.25 3.30 -15.83
CA THR A 177 18.69 3.00 -15.66
C THR A 177 19.02 2.73 -14.19
N TYR A 178 18.35 3.40 -13.25
CA TYR A 178 18.45 3.17 -11.82
C TYR A 178 17.90 1.79 -11.42
N MET A 179 16.63 1.52 -11.73
CA MET A 179 15.95 0.23 -11.49
C MET A 179 16.82 -0.97 -11.85
N ASN A 180 17.38 -0.98 -13.07
CA ASN A 180 18.19 -2.06 -13.60
C ASN A 180 19.55 -2.31 -12.91
N ASN A 181 20.02 -1.41 -12.01
CA ASN A 181 21.36 -1.50 -11.41
C ASN A 181 21.38 -1.26 -9.89
N GLN A 182 20.29 -0.78 -9.29
CA GLN A 182 20.26 -0.29 -7.92
C GLN A 182 20.46 -1.39 -6.85
N THR A 183 21.20 -1.02 -5.80
CA THR A 183 21.49 -1.84 -4.62
C THR A 183 20.85 -1.26 -3.36
N ASP A 184 19.88 -0.35 -3.50
CA ASP A 184 19.25 0.37 -2.39
C ASP A 184 18.33 -0.57 -1.58
N ASP A 185 18.21 -0.30 -0.28
CA ASP A 185 17.40 -1.09 0.66
C ASP A 185 15.90 -0.93 0.38
N SER A 186 15.40 0.32 0.39
CA SER A 186 14.08 0.71 -0.14
C SER A 186 14.28 1.63 -1.35
N PRO A 187 14.20 1.11 -2.59
CA PRO A 187 14.45 1.89 -3.80
C PRO A 187 13.34 2.90 -4.10
N LEU A 188 13.69 4.01 -4.77
CA LEU A 188 12.73 4.97 -5.30
C LEU A 188 11.67 4.26 -6.17
N TYR A 189 10.40 4.59 -5.95
CA TYR A 189 9.24 3.94 -6.57
C TYR A 189 8.45 4.95 -7.40
N ILE A 190 8.22 4.70 -8.69
CA ILE A 190 7.27 5.52 -9.46
C ILE A 190 5.84 5.20 -9.00
N PHE A 191 5.14 6.25 -8.59
CA PHE A 191 3.79 6.21 -8.05
C PHE A 191 3.06 7.49 -8.52
N ASP A 192 2.81 7.58 -9.82
CA ASP A 192 2.34 8.82 -10.46
C ASP A 192 0.82 8.85 -10.59
N SER A 193 0.21 9.90 -10.04
CA SER A 193 -1.25 10.11 -10.00
C SER A 193 -1.77 11.18 -10.97
N THR A 194 -0.95 11.54 -11.97
CA THR A 194 -1.14 12.69 -12.88
C THR A 194 -0.78 12.34 -14.33
N PHE A 195 -0.62 11.05 -14.61
CA PHE A 195 -0.18 10.55 -15.90
C PHE A 195 -1.22 10.80 -17.01
N ASP A 196 -2.48 11.01 -16.64
CA ASP A 196 -3.59 11.40 -17.50
C ASP A 196 -3.77 12.91 -17.69
N ASP A 197 -3.20 13.75 -16.82
CA ASP A 197 -3.12 15.21 -17.01
C ASP A 197 -2.11 15.60 -18.10
N HIS A 198 -0.95 14.91 -18.10
CA HIS A 198 0.17 15.25 -18.97
C HIS A 198 0.06 14.60 -20.35
N LYS A 199 0.03 15.41 -21.42
CA LYS A 199 -0.11 14.98 -22.83
C LYS A 199 0.86 13.84 -23.22
N ASP A 200 2.10 13.89 -22.76
CA ASP A 200 3.15 12.93 -23.11
C ASP A 200 2.98 11.55 -22.43
N THR A 201 2.13 11.43 -21.40
CA THR A 201 1.84 10.19 -20.67
C THR A 201 0.40 9.75 -20.77
N LYS A 202 -0.53 10.64 -21.17
CA LYS A 202 -1.96 10.35 -21.32
C LYS A 202 -2.26 9.11 -22.20
N PRO A 203 -1.46 8.77 -23.24
CA PRO A 203 -1.65 7.51 -23.98
C PRO A 203 -1.51 6.22 -23.17
N LEU A 204 -1.01 6.27 -21.92
CA LEU A 204 -1.12 5.15 -20.98
C LEU A 204 -2.57 4.82 -20.61
N LEU A 205 -3.53 5.75 -20.77
CA LEU A 205 -4.96 5.45 -20.64
C LEU A 205 -5.48 4.54 -21.76
N ASP A 206 -4.92 4.63 -22.97
CA ASP A 206 -5.37 3.84 -24.13
C ASP A 206 -4.98 2.36 -24.00
N ASP A 207 -4.06 2.05 -23.07
CA ASP A 207 -3.53 0.72 -22.81
C ASP A 207 -4.37 -0.12 -21.82
N TYR A 208 -5.30 0.47 -21.06
CA TYR A 208 -6.12 -0.28 -20.08
C TYR A 208 -7.56 0.23 -19.98
N LYS A 209 -8.41 -0.49 -19.24
CA LYS A 209 -9.79 -0.12 -18.94
C LYS A 209 -10.03 -0.28 -17.45
N VAL A 210 -11.03 0.40 -16.88
CA VAL A 210 -11.51 0.04 -15.53
C VAL A 210 -12.19 -1.32 -15.63
N PRO A 211 -11.79 -2.35 -14.86
CA PRO A 211 -12.40 -3.67 -14.93
C PRO A 211 -13.92 -3.64 -14.69
N LYS A 212 -14.66 -4.53 -15.36
CA LYS A 212 -16.13 -4.68 -15.27
C LYS A 212 -16.70 -4.81 -13.85
N TYR A 213 -15.87 -5.16 -12.87
CA TYR A 213 -16.22 -5.31 -11.46
C TYR A 213 -16.31 -3.98 -10.69
N PHE A 214 -15.77 -2.89 -11.23
CA PHE A 214 -15.72 -1.58 -10.59
C PHE A 214 -16.43 -0.50 -11.43
N PRO A 215 -17.73 -0.68 -11.78
CA PRO A 215 -18.44 0.20 -12.72
C PRO A 215 -18.81 1.55 -12.13
N GLU A 216 -18.81 1.69 -10.79
CA GLU A 216 -19.15 2.92 -10.10
C GLU A 216 -17.92 3.71 -9.65
N ASP A 217 -17.87 4.98 -10.05
CA ASP A 217 -16.96 5.99 -9.49
C ASP A 217 -17.77 7.21 -9.03
N LEU A 218 -18.33 7.13 -7.82
CA LEU A 218 -19.16 8.19 -7.25
C LEU A 218 -18.37 9.49 -6.97
N PHE A 219 -17.04 9.47 -6.96
CA PHE A 219 -16.23 10.69 -6.83
C PHE A 219 -16.10 11.48 -8.14
N SER A 220 -16.36 10.88 -9.30
CA SER A 220 -16.50 11.63 -10.57
C SER A 220 -17.53 12.77 -10.48
N LEU A 221 -18.58 12.58 -9.66
CA LEU A 221 -19.64 13.57 -9.42
C LEU A 221 -19.14 14.90 -8.83
N VAL A 222 -18.00 14.93 -8.13
CA VAL A 222 -17.41 16.21 -7.67
C VAL A 222 -16.56 16.90 -8.74
N GLY A 223 -16.27 16.24 -9.87
CA GLY A 223 -15.47 16.73 -10.99
C GLY A 223 -13.96 16.63 -10.76
N GLU A 224 -13.22 16.42 -11.84
CA GLU A 224 -11.78 16.09 -11.81
C GLU A 224 -10.93 17.16 -11.08
N ASP A 225 -11.19 18.45 -11.25
CA ASP A 225 -10.48 19.54 -10.53
C ASP A 225 -10.61 19.49 -8.98
N ARG A 226 -11.55 18.69 -8.44
CA ARG A 226 -11.97 18.73 -7.03
C ARG A 226 -12.04 17.38 -6.34
N ARG A 227 -11.96 16.27 -7.07
CA ARG A 227 -11.84 14.93 -6.50
C ARG A 227 -10.45 14.72 -5.86
N PRO A 228 -10.26 13.73 -4.99
CA PRO A 228 -8.93 13.26 -4.63
C PRO A 228 -8.23 12.62 -5.85
N PRO A 229 -6.88 12.61 -5.91
CA PRO A 229 -6.16 11.65 -6.74
C PRO A 229 -6.67 10.24 -6.43
N TYR A 230 -6.90 9.46 -7.48
CA TYR A 230 -7.70 8.23 -7.43
C TYR A 230 -7.21 7.13 -8.38
N ARG A 231 -6.19 7.41 -9.19
CA ARG A 231 -5.54 6.44 -10.06
C ARG A 231 -4.04 6.68 -10.06
N TRP A 232 -3.26 5.61 -10.15
CA TRP A 232 -1.81 5.68 -10.20
C TRP A 232 -1.24 4.71 -11.23
N PHE A 233 -0.22 5.16 -11.94
CA PHE A 233 0.67 4.32 -12.74
C PHE A 233 1.92 4.00 -11.90
N LEU A 234 2.19 2.71 -11.70
CA LEU A 234 3.20 2.22 -10.76
C LEU A 234 4.33 1.52 -11.50
N VAL A 235 5.58 1.94 -11.24
CA VAL A 235 6.78 1.28 -11.77
C VAL A 235 7.83 1.19 -10.66
N GLY A 236 8.03 0.00 -10.08
CA GLY A 236 8.77 -0.18 -8.83
C GLY A 236 9.87 -1.24 -8.93
N PRO A 237 11.14 -0.93 -8.60
CA PRO A 237 12.24 -1.90 -8.60
C PRO A 237 12.06 -3.02 -7.56
N LYS A 238 12.76 -4.15 -7.73
CA LYS A 238 12.91 -5.18 -6.68
C LYS A 238 13.35 -4.53 -5.35
N ARG A 239 12.64 -4.87 -4.26
CA ARG A 239 12.66 -4.29 -2.89
C ARG A 239 11.84 -3.00 -2.64
N SER A 240 11.31 -2.32 -3.66
CA SER A 240 10.41 -1.18 -3.41
C SER A 240 9.01 -1.63 -2.95
N GLY A 241 8.19 -0.74 -2.40
CA GLY A 241 6.84 -1.12 -1.95
C GLY A 241 6.05 0.03 -1.32
N THR A 242 4.94 -0.34 -0.66
CA THR A 242 4.10 0.56 0.14
C THR A 242 3.88 -0.07 1.51
N THR A 243 4.11 0.71 2.57
CA THR A 243 4.05 0.27 3.97
C THR A 243 2.61 0.05 4.46
N LEU A 244 2.43 -0.46 5.68
CA LEU A 244 1.10 -0.78 6.20
C LEU A 244 0.20 0.46 6.35
N HIS A 245 -0.84 0.55 5.52
CA HIS A 245 -1.73 1.70 5.45
C HIS A 245 -3.21 1.31 5.31
N LEU A 246 -4.06 2.33 5.22
CA LEU A 246 -5.48 2.25 4.89
C LEU A 246 -5.75 3.23 3.75
N ASP A 247 -6.63 2.84 2.83
CA ASP A 247 -7.05 3.72 1.73
C ASP A 247 -7.67 5.04 2.21
N PRO A 248 -7.33 6.17 1.55
CA PRO A 248 -7.82 7.47 1.94
C PRO A 248 -9.34 7.55 1.81
N LEU A 249 -9.96 8.27 2.75
CA LEU A 249 -11.40 8.44 2.87
C LEU A 249 -12.21 7.13 3.00
N GLY A 250 -11.56 5.98 3.22
CA GLY A 250 -12.25 4.68 3.31
C GLY A 250 -12.80 4.19 1.97
N THR A 251 -12.21 4.63 0.86
CA THR A 251 -12.45 4.05 -0.47
C THR A 251 -12.04 2.59 -0.50
N SER A 252 -12.64 1.80 -1.40
CA SER A 252 -12.07 0.53 -1.84
C SER A 252 -11.06 0.81 -2.95
N ALA A 253 -10.15 -0.14 -3.21
CA ALA A 253 -9.18 -0.04 -4.29
C ALA A 253 -9.12 -1.32 -5.13
N TRP A 254 -8.61 -1.21 -6.36
CA TRP A 254 -8.18 -2.33 -7.18
C TRP A 254 -6.78 -2.10 -7.75
N ASN A 255 -6.00 -3.17 -7.90
CA ASN A 255 -4.62 -3.14 -8.37
C ASN A 255 -4.37 -4.26 -9.39
N THR A 256 -4.05 -3.90 -10.64
CA THR A 256 -3.78 -4.87 -11.72
C THR A 256 -2.31 -4.88 -12.09
N LEU A 257 -1.69 -6.06 -12.01
CA LEU A 257 -0.26 -6.27 -12.24
C LEU A 257 0.00 -6.74 -13.67
N ILE A 258 0.94 -6.10 -14.38
CA ILE A 258 1.26 -6.37 -15.79
C ILE A 258 2.69 -6.92 -15.95
N VAL A 259 3.60 -6.60 -15.04
CA VAL A 259 4.99 -7.10 -15.02
C VAL A 259 5.45 -7.34 -13.59
N GLY A 260 6.21 -8.41 -13.37
CA GLY A 260 6.80 -8.78 -12.07
C GLY A 260 5.79 -9.41 -11.10
N ARG A 261 6.20 -9.58 -9.85
CA ARG A 261 5.37 -10.12 -8.75
C ARG A 261 5.32 -9.14 -7.57
N LYS A 262 4.20 -9.11 -6.84
CA LYS A 262 4.01 -8.31 -5.61
C LYS A 262 3.59 -9.20 -4.46
N ARG A 263 4.33 -9.18 -3.34
CA ARG A 263 3.91 -9.81 -2.07
C ARG A 263 2.97 -8.85 -1.36
N TRP A 264 1.80 -9.35 -0.98
CA TRP A 264 0.76 -8.61 -0.26
C TRP A 264 0.57 -9.19 1.13
N VAL A 265 0.28 -8.32 2.10
CA VAL A 265 -0.20 -8.71 3.42
C VAL A 265 -1.36 -7.81 3.83
N LEU A 266 -2.45 -8.42 4.29
CA LEU A 266 -3.73 -7.80 4.61
C LEU A 266 -4.16 -8.19 6.03
N PHE A 267 -4.80 -7.25 6.73
CA PHE A 267 -5.43 -7.49 8.04
C PHE A 267 -6.87 -6.93 8.08
N PRO A 268 -7.83 -7.64 8.70
CA PRO A 268 -9.23 -7.22 8.72
C PRO A 268 -9.49 -5.83 9.34
N PRO A 269 -10.56 -5.13 8.88
CA PRO A 269 -10.92 -3.80 9.37
C PRO A 269 -11.31 -3.74 10.85
N HIS A 270 -11.65 -4.88 11.46
CA HIS A 270 -12.05 -4.95 12.87
C HIS A 270 -10.86 -4.95 13.84
N LEU A 271 -9.61 -5.17 13.37
CA LEU A 271 -8.46 -5.28 14.26
C LEU A 271 -8.00 -3.93 14.82
N PRO A 272 -7.63 -3.85 16.12
CA PRO A 272 -7.12 -2.63 16.73
C PRO A 272 -5.90 -2.08 16.00
N LYS A 273 -5.89 -0.78 15.70
CA LYS A 273 -4.81 -0.11 14.96
C LYS A 273 -3.42 -0.34 15.58
N ASN A 274 -3.34 -0.44 16.91
CA ASN A 274 -2.12 -0.68 17.69
C ASN A 274 -1.62 -2.13 17.66
N LEU A 275 -2.44 -3.08 17.23
CA LEU A 275 -2.04 -4.46 16.97
C LEU A 275 -1.36 -4.55 15.60
N VAL A 276 -2.08 -4.22 14.53
CA VAL A 276 -1.61 -4.36 13.14
C VAL A 276 -0.40 -3.48 12.82
N ASN A 277 -0.28 -2.29 13.42
CA ASN A 277 0.88 -1.41 13.20
C ASN A 277 2.13 -1.79 14.02
N GLY A 278 2.08 -2.85 14.83
CA GLY A 278 3.23 -3.40 15.54
C GLY A 278 3.96 -2.45 16.48
N LYS A 279 3.39 -1.30 16.88
CA LYS A 279 4.11 -0.22 17.57
C LYS A 279 4.89 -0.62 18.83
N LYS A 280 4.49 -1.70 19.51
CA LYS A 280 5.16 -2.25 20.70
C LYS A 280 6.35 -3.17 20.38
N HIS A 281 6.52 -3.54 19.11
CA HIS A 281 7.51 -4.52 18.66
C HIS A 281 8.68 -3.90 17.87
N ILE A 282 8.55 -2.64 17.43
CA ILE A 282 9.62 -1.84 16.84
C ILE A 282 10.77 -1.73 17.86
N ARG A 283 12.02 -1.88 17.41
CA ARG A 283 13.23 -1.78 18.25
C ARG A 283 14.11 -0.62 17.78
N GLY A 284 14.89 -0.05 18.69
CA GLY A 284 15.94 0.93 18.40
C GLY A 284 15.52 2.06 17.44
N ASP A 285 16.34 2.27 16.41
CA ASP A 285 16.16 3.28 15.37
C ASP A 285 15.67 2.74 14.02
N GLU A 286 15.17 1.50 13.98
CA GLU A 286 14.62 0.78 12.80
C GLU A 286 13.88 1.69 11.80
N ASP A 287 14.15 1.46 10.51
CA ASP A 287 13.50 2.16 9.40
C ASP A 287 12.04 1.69 9.21
N ASP A 288 11.15 2.59 8.76
CA ASP A 288 9.71 2.31 8.64
C ASP A 288 9.25 1.99 7.20
N GLU A 289 10.20 1.63 6.33
CA GLU A 289 10.04 1.26 4.92
C GLU A 289 9.38 -0.12 4.69
N ALA A 290 8.90 -0.36 3.46
CA ALA A 290 8.17 -1.59 3.13
C ALA A 290 9.01 -2.86 3.32
N VAL A 291 10.30 -2.80 2.98
CA VAL A 291 11.25 -3.91 3.18
C VAL A 291 11.41 -4.28 4.66
N ASN A 292 11.61 -3.29 5.54
CA ASN A 292 11.70 -3.48 7.00
C ASN A 292 10.36 -3.95 7.60
N TYR A 293 9.22 -3.49 7.06
CA TYR A 293 7.91 -3.99 7.50
C TYR A 293 7.77 -5.50 7.27
N PHE A 294 8.08 -6.00 6.08
CA PHE A 294 7.98 -7.43 5.77
C PHE A 294 9.10 -8.29 6.40
N MET A 295 10.32 -7.76 6.52
CA MET A 295 11.45 -8.48 7.13
C MET A 295 11.37 -8.58 8.64
N ASP A 296 11.01 -7.50 9.33
CA ASP A 296 11.24 -7.37 10.75
C ASP A 296 9.95 -7.18 11.54
N LEU A 297 9.10 -6.23 11.14
CA LEU A 297 7.92 -5.90 11.94
C LEU A 297 6.81 -6.95 11.81
N LEU A 298 6.51 -7.42 10.60
CA LEU A 298 5.49 -8.43 10.34
C LEU A 298 5.82 -9.77 11.05
N PRO A 299 7.04 -10.35 10.99
CA PRO A 299 7.36 -11.58 11.73
C PRO A 299 7.40 -11.40 13.25
N ARG A 300 7.52 -10.18 13.77
CA ARG A 300 7.33 -9.89 15.21
C ARG A 300 5.85 -9.85 15.58
N ILE A 301 5.01 -9.17 14.78
CA ILE A 301 3.55 -9.18 14.97
C ILE A 301 2.99 -10.61 14.92
N LYS A 302 3.39 -11.41 13.93
CA LYS A 302 2.96 -12.82 13.76
C LYS A 302 3.41 -13.74 14.90
N ARG A 303 4.62 -13.56 15.46
CA ARG A 303 5.07 -14.35 16.62
C ARG A 303 4.43 -13.92 17.94
N ALA A 304 3.94 -12.69 18.05
CA ALA A 304 3.36 -12.17 19.29
C ALA A 304 1.85 -12.43 19.44
N ASN A 305 1.18 -13.00 18.44
CA ASN A 305 -0.29 -13.16 18.42
C ASN A 305 -0.68 -14.44 17.67
N ALA A 306 -1.76 -15.11 18.10
CA ALA A 306 -2.26 -16.31 17.44
C ALA A 306 -2.80 -16.02 16.01
N PRO A 307 -2.62 -16.91 15.02
CA PRO A 307 -3.10 -16.70 13.65
C PRO A 307 -4.59 -16.37 13.56
N GLU A 308 -5.42 -16.99 14.40
CA GLU A 308 -6.88 -16.81 14.50
C GLU A 308 -7.27 -15.42 15.03
N THR A 309 -6.35 -14.76 15.74
CA THR A 309 -6.49 -13.39 16.24
C THR A 309 -6.04 -12.36 15.20
N LEU A 310 -5.02 -12.66 14.41
CA LEU A 310 -4.55 -11.75 13.35
C LEU A 310 -5.35 -11.86 12.05
N GLN A 311 -5.88 -13.04 11.74
CA GLN A 311 -6.58 -13.35 10.47
C GLN A 311 -5.84 -12.77 9.27
N CYS A 312 -4.51 -12.86 9.33
CA CYS A 312 -3.59 -12.21 8.41
C CYS A 312 -3.69 -12.93 7.07
N ILE A 313 -4.06 -12.22 6.01
CA ILE A 313 -4.10 -12.79 4.66
C ILE A 313 -2.78 -12.40 3.99
N GLU A 314 -2.02 -13.39 3.52
CA GLU A 314 -0.76 -13.16 2.83
C GLU A 314 -0.73 -13.92 1.49
N PHE A 315 -0.19 -13.28 0.44
CA PHE A 315 -0.14 -13.90 -0.89
C PHE A 315 0.88 -13.22 -1.82
N MET A 316 1.27 -13.92 -2.88
CA MET A 316 1.89 -13.31 -4.06
C MET A 316 0.82 -12.94 -5.09
N GLN A 317 0.94 -11.77 -5.70
CA GLN A 317 0.23 -11.36 -6.92
C GLN A 317 1.15 -11.57 -8.13
N TYR A 318 0.59 -12.09 -9.21
CA TYR A 318 1.26 -12.40 -10.48
C TYR A 318 0.76 -11.50 -11.64
N PRO A 319 1.46 -11.44 -12.78
CA PRO A 319 0.96 -10.72 -13.97
C PRO A 319 -0.38 -11.28 -14.45
N GLY A 320 -1.32 -10.40 -14.80
CA GLY A 320 -2.71 -10.75 -15.15
C GLY A 320 -3.69 -10.60 -13.98
N GLU A 321 -3.24 -10.88 -12.75
CA GLU A 321 -4.09 -10.80 -11.56
C GLU A 321 -4.46 -9.34 -11.18
N THR A 322 -5.74 -9.11 -10.95
CA THR A 322 -6.31 -7.89 -10.36
C THR A 322 -6.73 -8.15 -8.92
N VAL A 323 -6.06 -7.52 -7.97
CA VAL A 323 -6.41 -7.57 -6.54
C VAL A 323 -7.52 -6.55 -6.25
N PHE A 324 -8.56 -6.97 -5.53
CA PHE A 324 -9.59 -6.11 -4.94
C PHE A 324 -9.34 -5.95 -3.43
N ILE A 325 -9.22 -4.70 -2.98
CA ILE A 325 -9.06 -4.31 -1.58
C ILE A 325 -10.33 -3.58 -1.13
N PRO A 326 -11.15 -4.17 -0.22
CA PRO A 326 -12.32 -3.49 0.32
C PRO A 326 -11.92 -2.38 1.28
N GLY A 327 -12.65 -1.26 1.26
CA GLY A 327 -12.36 -0.09 2.08
C GLY A 327 -12.32 -0.39 3.58
N GLY A 328 -11.17 -0.14 4.20
CA GLY A 328 -10.93 -0.37 5.63
C GLY A 328 -10.00 -1.54 5.95
N TRP A 329 -9.63 -2.39 4.99
CA TRP A 329 -8.59 -3.40 5.17
C TRP A 329 -7.20 -2.76 5.26
N TRP A 330 -6.48 -3.05 6.34
CA TRP A 330 -5.08 -2.66 6.48
C TRP A 330 -4.24 -3.51 5.53
N HIS A 331 -3.36 -2.88 4.75
CA HIS A 331 -2.53 -3.62 3.80
C HIS A 331 -1.15 -3.00 3.57
N ALA A 332 -0.18 -3.85 3.25
CA ALA A 332 1.16 -3.48 2.80
C ALA A 332 1.53 -4.31 1.56
N VAL A 333 2.40 -3.76 0.70
CA VAL A 333 2.76 -4.32 -0.61
C VAL A 333 4.26 -4.24 -0.82
N PHE A 334 4.88 -5.33 -1.27
CA PHE A 334 6.33 -5.43 -1.46
C PHE A 334 6.67 -6.01 -2.84
N ASN A 335 7.48 -5.30 -3.61
CA ASN A 335 7.84 -5.68 -4.98
C ASN A 335 9.03 -6.65 -4.94
N VAL A 336 8.76 -7.94 -5.16
CA VAL A 336 9.80 -8.99 -5.11
C VAL A 336 10.58 -9.10 -6.42
N ASP A 337 10.06 -8.52 -7.50
CA ASP A 337 10.72 -8.27 -8.78
C ASP A 337 10.62 -6.78 -9.15
N ASP A 338 11.19 -6.39 -10.29
CA ASP A 338 10.82 -5.15 -10.96
C ASP A 338 9.38 -5.23 -11.49
N THR A 339 8.51 -4.31 -11.08
CA THR A 339 7.07 -4.35 -11.36
C THR A 339 6.56 -3.20 -12.21
N VAL A 340 5.49 -3.48 -12.98
CA VAL A 340 4.64 -2.47 -13.64
C VAL A 340 3.18 -2.80 -13.37
N ALA A 341 2.42 -1.84 -12.84
CA ALA A 341 1.02 -2.01 -12.46
C ALA A 341 0.21 -0.72 -12.64
N VAL A 342 -1.11 -0.84 -12.60
CA VAL A 342 -2.06 0.28 -12.48
C VAL A 342 -3.04 -0.01 -11.34
N THR A 343 -3.37 1.02 -10.56
CA THR A 343 -4.27 0.91 -9.42
C THR A 343 -5.25 2.07 -9.41
N GLN A 344 -6.51 1.86 -8.99
CA GLN A 344 -7.45 2.94 -8.74
C GLN A 344 -8.24 2.73 -7.44
N ASN A 345 -8.53 3.85 -6.78
CA ASN A 345 -9.40 3.94 -5.61
C ASN A 345 -10.78 4.43 -6.07
N PHE A 346 -11.83 3.77 -5.61
CA PHE A 346 -13.19 4.02 -6.05
C PHE A 346 -14.19 4.10 -4.88
N CYS A 347 -15.27 4.83 -5.12
CA CYS A 347 -16.43 4.85 -4.25
C CYS A 347 -17.64 4.33 -5.05
N SER A 348 -18.25 3.27 -4.52
CA SER A 348 -19.45 2.63 -5.05
C SER A 348 -20.60 2.75 -4.06
N SER A 349 -21.81 2.47 -4.51
CA SER A 349 -23.01 2.29 -3.70
C SER A 349 -22.79 1.38 -2.48
N GLN A 350 -21.94 0.33 -2.61
CA GLN A 350 -21.68 -0.62 -1.53
C GLN A 350 -20.78 -0.03 -0.42
N ASN A 351 -19.73 0.72 -0.78
CA ASN A 351 -18.81 1.34 0.20
C ASN A 351 -19.20 2.77 0.63
N PHE A 352 -20.17 3.39 -0.06
CA PHE A 352 -20.64 4.76 0.17
C PHE A 352 -20.93 5.12 1.63
N PRO A 353 -21.58 4.28 2.48
CA PRO A 353 -21.84 4.62 3.88
C PRO A 353 -20.60 4.86 4.75
N ALA A 354 -19.45 4.28 4.36
CA ALA A 354 -18.16 4.52 4.99
C ALA A 354 -17.49 5.76 4.37
N VAL A 355 -17.43 5.83 3.04
CA VAL A 355 -16.79 6.94 2.31
C VAL A 355 -17.46 8.28 2.61
N TRP A 356 -18.79 8.33 2.70
CA TRP A 356 -19.54 9.52 3.07
C TRP A 356 -19.12 10.07 4.44
N ARG A 357 -19.08 9.21 5.47
CA ARG A 357 -18.69 9.58 6.85
C ARG A 357 -17.28 10.14 6.94
N LYS A 358 -16.31 9.52 6.24
CA LYS A 358 -14.92 10.01 6.17
C LYS A 358 -14.80 11.29 5.35
N THR A 359 -15.58 11.43 4.28
CA THR A 359 -15.53 12.59 3.37
C THR A 359 -16.18 13.84 3.98
N ARG A 360 -17.34 13.71 4.62
CA ARG A 360 -18.02 14.85 5.28
C ARG A 360 -17.22 15.43 6.45
N SER A 361 -16.47 14.59 7.16
CA SER A 361 -15.58 15.01 8.25
C SER A 361 -14.25 15.56 7.72
N GLY A 362 -13.53 14.79 6.89
CA GLY A 362 -12.19 15.14 6.42
C GLY A 362 -12.10 16.13 5.25
N ARG A 363 -13.14 16.23 4.41
CA ARG A 363 -13.18 17.12 3.24
C ARG A 363 -14.51 17.90 3.16
N LYS A 364 -14.90 18.54 4.27
CA LYS A 364 -16.12 19.34 4.48
C LYS A 364 -16.68 20.05 3.22
N ARG A 365 -15.88 20.89 2.54
CA ARG A 365 -16.31 21.64 1.32
C ARG A 365 -16.62 20.74 0.12
N MET A 366 -15.87 19.64 -0.06
CA MET A 366 -16.09 18.65 -1.11
C MET A 366 -17.38 17.87 -0.84
N ALA A 367 -17.64 17.47 0.41
CA ALA A 367 -18.85 16.75 0.79
C ALA A 367 -20.14 17.57 0.54
N VAL A 368 -20.12 18.88 0.79
CA VAL A 368 -21.25 19.77 0.45
C VAL A 368 -21.49 19.85 -1.06
N LYS A 369 -20.42 19.85 -1.89
CA LYS A 369 -20.56 19.76 -3.36
C LYS A 369 -21.08 18.37 -3.79
N TRP A 370 -20.62 17.31 -3.12
CA TRP A 370 -20.95 15.94 -3.45
C TRP A 370 -22.41 15.61 -3.18
N LEU A 371 -22.94 15.99 -2.00
CA LEU A 371 -24.35 15.82 -1.65
C LEU A 371 -25.26 16.49 -2.69
N LYS A 372 -24.98 17.76 -3.03
CA LYS A 372 -25.68 18.51 -4.08
C LYS A 372 -25.59 17.92 -5.49
N LYS A 373 -24.65 17.00 -5.73
CA LYS A 373 -24.54 16.26 -7.00
C LYS A 373 -25.25 14.92 -6.93
N LEU A 374 -25.19 14.22 -5.80
CA LEU A 374 -26.00 13.03 -5.53
C LEU A 374 -27.50 13.37 -5.59
N GLU A 375 -27.93 14.50 -5.03
CA GLU A 375 -29.32 15.01 -5.10
C GLU A 375 -29.90 15.03 -6.53
N THR A 376 -29.06 15.17 -7.57
CA THR A 376 -29.48 15.14 -8.98
C THR A 376 -29.16 13.83 -9.71
N HIS A 377 -28.07 13.14 -9.36
CA HIS A 377 -27.55 11.98 -10.14
C HIS A 377 -27.82 10.62 -9.48
N ASN A 378 -28.00 10.59 -8.16
CA ASN A 378 -28.41 9.41 -7.40
C ASN A 378 -29.14 9.86 -6.10
N PRO A 379 -30.46 10.15 -6.19
CA PRO A 379 -31.24 10.65 -5.07
C PRO A 379 -31.30 9.69 -3.86
N GLU A 380 -31.21 8.38 -4.09
CA GLU A 380 -31.21 7.36 -3.04
C GLU A 380 -29.96 7.47 -2.16
N LEU A 381 -28.78 7.62 -2.77
CA LEU A 381 -27.54 7.86 -2.02
C LEU A 381 -27.51 9.25 -1.37
N ALA A 382 -28.22 10.25 -1.90
CA ALA A 382 -28.40 11.55 -1.25
C ALA A 382 -29.31 11.47 -0.01
N ALA A 383 -30.40 10.70 -0.09
CA ALA A 383 -31.28 10.41 1.04
C ALA A 383 -30.52 9.64 2.13
N LEU A 384 -29.79 8.58 1.76
CA LEU A 384 -28.91 7.83 2.66
C LEU A 384 -27.84 8.72 3.29
N ALA A 385 -27.15 9.55 2.51
CA ALA A 385 -26.18 10.52 3.05
C ALA A 385 -26.81 11.46 4.11
N THR A 386 -28.08 11.82 3.94
CA THR A 386 -28.84 12.67 4.85
C THR A 386 -29.29 11.92 6.10
N GLU A 387 -29.81 10.69 5.98
CA GLU A 387 -30.11 9.80 7.11
C GLU A 387 -28.85 9.57 7.97
N LEU A 388 -27.72 9.25 7.32
CA LEU A 388 -26.43 9.07 7.99
C LEU A 388 -25.94 10.34 8.68
N ASN A 389 -26.36 11.54 8.25
CA ASN A 389 -26.06 12.79 8.96
C ASN A 389 -26.96 12.93 10.20
N GLN A 390 -28.26 12.67 10.08
CA GLN A 390 -29.22 12.74 11.18
C GLN A 390 -28.88 11.74 12.29
N LYS A 391 -28.67 10.47 11.92
CA LYS A 391 -28.32 9.35 12.81
C LYS A 391 -27.05 9.59 13.62
N ASP A 392 -26.02 10.11 12.96
CA ASP A 392 -24.73 10.42 13.59
C ASP A 392 -24.69 11.86 14.18
N LYS A 393 -25.82 12.58 14.22
CA LYS A 393 -25.98 13.99 14.66
C LYS A 393 -24.98 14.97 14.01
N PHE A 394 -24.59 14.69 12.76
CA PHE A 394 -23.55 15.41 12.04
C PHE A 394 -24.09 16.64 11.29
N VAL A 395 -23.73 17.84 11.75
CA VAL A 395 -24.06 19.10 11.07
C VAL A 395 -23.13 19.32 9.88
N MET A 396 -23.69 19.44 8.67
CA MET A 396 -22.95 19.75 7.46
C MET A 396 -22.38 21.18 7.47
N TYR A 397 -21.23 21.38 6.81
CA TYR A 397 -20.53 22.66 6.78
C TYR A 397 -21.31 23.74 6.01
N SER A 398 -21.60 24.88 6.64
CA SER A 398 -22.04 26.11 5.99
C SER A 398 -20.95 27.18 6.07
N LYS A 399 -21.02 28.21 5.20
CA LYS A 399 -20.12 29.38 5.31
C LYS A 399 -20.49 30.28 6.49
N GLU A 400 -21.77 30.33 6.85
CA GLU A 400 -22.33 31.17 7.92
C GLU A 400 -21.94 30.72 9.33
N SER A 401 -21.69 29.42 9.54
CA SER A 401 -21.17 28.95 10.82
C SER A 401 -19.73 29.41 11.09
N SER A 402 -18.94 29.71 10.04
CA SER A 402 -17.58 30.26 10.18
C SER A 402 -17.50 31.77 10.42
N SER A 403 -18.60 32.53 10.31
CA SER A 403 -18.64 33.97 10.66
C SER A 403 -19.24 34.25 12.05
N ARG A 404 -19.84 33.24 12.71
CA ARG A 404 -20.41 33.35 14.06
C ARG A 404 -19.41 33.09 15.20
N SER A 405 -18.17 32.71 14.90
CA SER A 405 -17.11 32.49 15.90
C SER A 405 -16.20 33.70 16.14
N SER A 406 -16.58 34.90 15.68
CA SER A 406 -15.74 36.11 15.73
C SER A 406 -16.54 37.37 16.12
N SER A 407 -17.10 37.40 17.34
CA SER A 407 -17.93 38.54 17.78
C SER A 407 -17.91 38.81 19.31
N SER A 408 -16.73 38.99 19.93
CA SER A 408 -16.63 39.54 21.29
C SER A 408 -15.26 40.17 21.63
N SER A 409 -14.91 41.30 21.01
CA SER A 409 -14.03 42.34 21.60
C SER A 409 -13.91 43.55 20.64
N SER A 410 -14.23 44.75 21.14
CA SER A 410 -14.34 45.97 20.35
C SER A 410 -13.22 46.96 20.66
N HIS A 411 -12.10 46.89 19.91
CA HIS A 411 -11.02 47.89 19.98
C HIS A 411 -10.65 48.48 18.60
N LYS A 412 -10.00 49.65 18.62
CA LYS A 412 -10.04 50.63 17.52
C LYS A 412 -9.21 50.24 16.29
N ARG A 413 -9.74 50.58 15.11
CA ARG A 413 -9.05 50.48 13.80
C ARG A 413 -7.72 51.24 13.79
N LYS A 414 -6.67 50.63 13.23
CA LYS A 414 -5.60 51.33 12.50
C LYS A 414 -5.38 50.62 11.16
N LYS A 415 -5.17 51.37 10.09
CA LYS A 415 -5.28 50.90 8.69
C LYS A 415 -3.89 50.69 8.08
N LYS A 416 -3.56 49.48 7.62
CA LYS A 416 -2.47 49.26 6.64
C LYS A 416 -2.74 48.04 5.75
N SER A 417 -2.17 48.13 4.55
CA SER A 417 -2.28 47.29 3.35
C SER A 417 -2.28 45.77 3.50
N ASP A 418 -2.96 45.14 2.56
CA ASP A 418 -3.15 43.69 2.36
C ASP A 418 -1.86 42.93 1.98
N ARG A 419 -1.81 41.66 2.38
CA ARG A 419 -1.20 40.53 1.66
C ARG A 419 -1.76 39.23 2.22
N ASP A 420 -2.22 38.33 1.34
CA ASP A 420 -2.71 37.01 1.74
C ASP A 420 -1.55 36.07 2.08
N GLU A 421 -1.52 35.56 3.31
CA GLU A 421 -0.71 34.38 3.68
C GLU A 421 -1.61 33.29 4.28
N LEU A 422 -1.28 32.03 4.00
CA LEU A 422 -2.01 30.84 4.43
C LEU A 422 -1.32 30.25 5.66
N ASP A 423 -1.89 30.43 6.86
CA ASP A 423 -1.30 29.88 8.08
C ASP A 423 -1.85 28.49 8.47
N GLU A 424 -0.97 27.71 9.11
CA GLU A 424 -1.17 26.32 9.51
C GLU A 424 -1.98 26.19 10.80
N THR A 425 -2.65 25.05 11.00
CA THR A 425 -3.21 24.70 12.31
C THR A 425 -2.19 24.01 13.19
N SER A 426 -1.67 24.76 14.18
CA SER A 426 -1.19 24.31 15.50
C SER A 426 -0.34 23.02 15.57
N ARG A 427 0.96 23.19 15.89
CA ARG A 427 1.86 22.10 16.30
C ARG A 427 2.00 22.08 17.83
N ASP A 428 1.37 21.12 18.50
CA ASP A 428 1.69 20.83 19.90
C ASP A 428 3.16 20.39 20.04
N HIS A 429 3.86 20.95 21.02
CA HIS A 429 5.24 20.60 21.31
C HIS A 429 5.33 19.33 22.15
N HIS A 430 5.69 18.21 21.53
CA HIS A 430 6.32 17.07 22.20
C HIS A 430 7.38 16.45 21.26
N SER A 431 8.53 16.07 21.83
CA SER A 431 9.65 15.50 21.11
C SER A 431 9.40 14.03 20.74
N GLY A 432 9.39 13.71 19.45
CA GLY A 432 9.27 12.34 18.96
C GLY A 432 9.07 12.25 17.44
N LYS A 433 9.70 11.26 16.80
CA LYS A 433 9.72 11.02 15.33
C LYS A 433 8.41 11.44 14.62
N LYS A 434 8.48 12.48 13.77
CA LYS A 434 7.37 12.88 12.89
C LYS A 434 7.02 11.71 11.97
N LYS A 435 5.73 11.34 11.90
CA LYS A 435 5.26 10.36 10.93
C LYS A 435 5.30 10.93 9.51
N LYS A 436 6.05 10.29 8.64
CA LYS A 436 5.92 10.44 7.19
C LYS A 436 4.50 10.03 6.76
N LYS A 437 3.98 10.63 5.69
CA LYS A 437 2.78 10.12 5.01
C LYS A 437 3.25 9.12 3.96
N CYS A 438 2.56 7.98 3.85
CA CYS A 438 2.81 7.03 2.76
C CYS A 438 2.40 7.68 1.42
N CYS A 439 3.08 7.28 0.32
CA CYS A 439 2.99 7.90 -1.02
C CYS A 439 1.68 7.68 -1.78
#